data_AF-A0A942Z1A5-F1
#
_entry.id   AF-A0A942Z1A5-F1
#
_cell.length_a   1.000
_cell.length_b   1.000
_cell.length_c   1.000
_cell.angle_alpha   90.00
_cell.angle_beta   90.00
_cell.angle_gamma   90.00
#
_symmetry.space_group_name_H-M   'P 1'
#
loop_
_entity.id
_entity.type
_entity.pdbx_description
1 polymer ?
#
loop_
_entity_poly.entity_id
_entity_poly.type
_entity_poly.pdbx_seq_one_letter_code
_entity_poly.pdbx_strand_id
1 'polypeptide(L)'
;MKKWYENRFVAIVWAALRIWLGVQWIEAGWHKLGAFDAGGFLQGAIAKAGGEFPAVQGWYADFLQNVALPNVKIFNVLIPWGEILVGLGLIVGALTLPALIAGAFMNLNFLLAGTISTNPILLALAVILLFVIKGTRYYGIDHLLTKENINKFKDNNFFKKIRGAAAH
;
A
#
# COMPACT_ATOMS: atom_id res chain seq x y z
N MET A 1 10.93 -14.73 -22.76
CA MET A 1 10.49 -13.43 -23.33
C MET A 1 10.20 -12.47 -22.18
N LYS A 2 10.74 -11.24 -22.20
CA LYS A 2 10.35 -10.21 -21.21
C LYS A 2 8.86 -9.89 -21.41
N LYS A 3 8.09 -9.86 -20.32
CA LYS A 3 6.68 -9.48 -20.42
C LYS A 3 6.55 -7.97 -20.68
N TRP A 4 5.45 -7.53 -21.28
CA TRP A 4 5.26 -6.13 -21.68
C TRP A 4 5.41 -5.13 -20.52
N TYR A 5 5.01 -5.53 -19.31
CA TYR A 5 5.13 -4.72 -18.10
C TYR A 5 6.54 -4.66 -17.49
N GLU A 6 7.51 -5.42 -18.03
CA GLU A 6 8.92 -5.43 -17.61
C GLU A 6 9.79 -4.50 -18.49
N ASN A 7 9.16 -3.79 -19.44
CA ASN A 7 9.82 -2.75 -20.23
C ASN A 7 10.17 -1.55 -19.34
N ARG A 8 11.40 -1.03 -19.44
CA ARG A 8 11.89 0.11 -18.65
C ARG A 8 10.96 1.33 -18.72
N PHE A 9 10.38 1.62 -19.87
CA PHE A 9 9.51 2.78 -20.04
C PHE A 9 8.15 2.59 -19.37
N VAL A 10 7.60 1.38 -19.49
CA VAL A 10 6.33 1.01 -18.84
C VAL A 10 6.52 0.93 -17.31
N ALA A 11 7.69 0.49 -16.85
CA ALA A 11 8.05 0.49 -15.44
C ALA A 11 8.09 1.90 -14.81
N ILE A 12 8.42 2.96 -15.57
CA ILE A 12 8.32 4.34 -15.08
C ILE A 12 6.86 4.69 -14.77
N VAL A 13 5.93 4.30 -15.64
CA VAL A 13 4.49 4.52 -15.43
C VAL A 13 4.02 3.80 -14.17
N TRP A 14 4.41 2.53 -13.99
CA TRP A 14 4.07 1.79 -12.76
C TRP A 14 4.66 2.41 -11.50
N ALA A 15 5.89 2.92 -11.56
CA ALA A 15 6.51 3.59 -10.44
C ALA A 15 5.80 4.91 -10.09
N ALA A 16 5.41 5.71 -11.09
CA ALA A 16 4.65 6.94 -10.88
C ALA A 16 3.28 6.64 -10.23
N LEU A 17 2.55 5.65 -10.74
CA LEU A 17 1.28 5.21 -10.17
C LEU A 17 1.44 4.66 -8.74
N ARG A 18 2.49 3.88 -8.49
CA ARG A 18 2.83 3.37 -7.16
C ARG A 18 3.10 4.51 -6.16
N ILE A 19 3.90 5.49 -6.56
CA ILE A 19 4.22 6.66 -5.72
C ILE A 19 2.96 7.48 -5.47
N TRP A 20 2.15 7.76 -6.50
CA TRP A 20 0.89 8.48 -6.36
C TRP A 20 -0.07 7.77 -5.41
N LEU A 21 -0.24 6.44 -5.55
CA LEU A 21 -1.03 5.64 -4.63
C LEU A 21 -0.49 5.76 -3.20
N GLY A 22 0.83 5.70 -3.03
CA GLY A 22 1.47 5.90 -1.72
C GLY A 22 1.21 7.28 -1.11
N VAL A 23 1.22 8.35 -1.90
CA VAL A 23 0.88 9.71 -1.44
C VAL A 23 -0.56 9.76 -0.93
N GLN A 24 -1.52 9.16 -1.64
CA GLN A 24 -2.92 9.11 -1.20
C GLN A 24 -3.06 8.44 0.18
N TRP A 25 -2.29 7.40 0.45
CA TRP A 25 -2.25 6.75 1.76
C TRP A 25 -1.61 7.61 2.84
N ILE A 26 -0.52 8.32 2.53
CA ILE A 26 0.09 9.26 3.48
C ILE A 26 -0.89 10.38 3.83
N GLU A 27 -1.53 10.99 2.83
CA GLU A 27 -2.50 12.07 3.04
C GLU A 27 -3.66 11.59 3.93
N ALA A 28 -4.24 10.41 3.63
CA ALA A 28 -5.32 9.83 4.42
C ALA A 28 -4.92 9.56 5.88
N GLY A 29 -3.74 8.98 6.10
CA GLY A 29 -3.25 8.65 7.43
C GLY A 29 -2.79 9.87 8.23
N TRP A 30 -2.20 10.87 7.56
CA TRP A 30 -1.62 12.05 8.20
C TRP A 30 -2.67 12.86 8.94
N HIS A 31 -3.83 13.06 8.30
CA HIS A 31 -4.97 13.75 8.92
C HIS A 31 -5.60 13.00 10.10
N LYS A 32 -5.24 11.73 10.29
CA LYS A 32 -5.72 10.88 11.38
C LYS A 32 -4.72 10.73 12.52
N LEU A 33 -3.50 11.29 12.40
CA LEU A 33 -2.55 11.28 13.51
C LEU A 33 -3.03 12.24 14.61
N GLY A 34 -3.18 11.73 15.84
CA GLY A 34 -3.53 12.51 17.02
C GLY A 34 -4.93 12.23 17.55
N ALA A 35 -5.96 12.77 16.91
CA ALA A 35 -7.34 12.77 17.43
C ALA A 35 -8.32 11.86 16.67
N PHE A 36 -7.82 10.91 15.87
CA PHE A 36 -8.69 10.00 15.13
C PHE A 36 -9.44 9.05 16.08
N ASP A 37 -10.75 8.99 15.90
CA ASP A 37 -11.61 8.01 16.55
C ASP A 37 -12.43 7.25 15.50
N ALA A 38 -12.15 5.96 15.38
CA ALA A 38 -12.87 5.03 14.53
C ALA A 38 -14.27 4.72 15.07
N GLY A 39 -14.59 5.05 16.33
CA GLY A 39 -15.89 4.75 16.94
C GLY A 39 -17.06 5.29 16.13
N GLY A 40 -17.02 6.58 15.78
CA GLY A 40 -18.05 7.21 14.94
C GLY A 40 -18.12 6.61 13.52
N PHE A 41 -16.96 6.28 12.94
CA PHE A 41 -16.90 5.61 11.65
C PHE A 41 -17.56 4.22 11.68
N LEU A 42 -17.24 3.40 12.69
CA LEU A 42 -17.78 2.05 12.86
C LEU A 42 -19.29 2.06 13.13
N GLN A 43 -19.74 2.95 14.02
CA GLN A 43 -21.18 3.10 14.31
C GLN A 43 -21.94 3.56 13.06
N GLY A 44 -21.40 4.52 12.30
CA GLY A 44 -21.98 4.95 11.03
C GLY A 44 -22.06 3.83 10.00
N ALA A 45 -21.04 2.96 9.93
CA ALA A 45 -21.05 1.79 9.05
C ALA A 45 -22.09 0.74 9.48
N ILE A 46 -22.26 0.49 10.79
CA ILE A 46 -23.31 -0.41 11.32
C ILE A 46 -24.70 0.14 10.97
N ALA A 47 -24.93 1.45 11.13
CA ALA A 47 -26.21 2.08 10.81
C ALA A 47 -26.58 1.94 9.31
N LYS A 48 -25.59 1.91 8.41
CA LYS A 48 -25.79 1.69 6.96
C LYS A 48 -26.22 0.27 6.58
N ALA A 49 -26.27 -0.66 7.53
CA ALA A 49 -26.81 -2.00 7.31
C ALA A 49 -28.32 -2.10 7.53
N GLY A 50 -28.97 -1.03 8.01
CA GLY A 50 -30.42 -0.93 8.13
C GLY A 50 -31.09 -0.29 6.91
N GLY A 51 -32.43 -0.30 6.89
CA GLY A 51 -33.26 0.31 5.84
C GLY A 51 -33.59 -0.60 4.66
N GLU A 52 -34.35 -0.08 3.69
CA GLU A 52 -34.81 -0.84 2.51
C GLU A 52 -33.67 -1.17 1.52
N PHE A 53 -32.62 -0.34 1.48
CA PHE A 53 -31.47 -0.50 0.59
C PHE A 53 -30.15 -0.39 1.39
N PRO A 54 -29.76 -1.45 2.13
CA PRO A 54 -28.58 -1.40 2.99
C PRO A 54 -27.30 -1.26 2.16
N ALA A 55 -26.48 -0.26 2.51
CA ALA A 55 -25.19 -0.02 1.87
C ALA A 55 -24.05 -0.86 2.49
N VAL A 56 -24.28 -1.42 3.68
CA VAL A 56 -23.37 -2.35 4.37
C VAL A 56 -24.07 -3.69 4.52
N GLN A 57 -23.36 -4.78 4.24
CA GLN A 57 -23.91 -6.13 4.35
C GLN A 57 -24.04 -6.53 5.82
N GLY A 58 -25.12 -7.24 6.17
CA GLY A 58 -25.43 -7.61 7.56
C GLY A 58 -24.28 -8.36 8.25
N TRP A 59 -23.67 -9.34 7.59
CA TRP A 59 -22.53 -10.07 8.14
C TRP A 59 -21.32 -9.18 8.48
N TYR A 60 -21.11 -8.10 7.71
CA TYR A 60 -20.03 -7.17 7.97
C TYR A 60 -20.40 -6.23 9.11
N ALA A 61 -21.64 -5.79 9.19
CA ALA A 61 -22.15 -5.04 10.34
C ALA A 61 -22.04 -5.85 11.65
N ASP A 62 -22.32 -7.15 11.61
CA ASP A 62 -22.13 -8.05 12.76
C ASP A 62 -20.67 -8.11 13.20
N PHE A 63 -19.72 -8.19 12.25
CA PHE A 63 -18.29 -8.09 12.56
C PHE A 63 -17.94 -6.72 13.18
N LEU A 64 -18.45 -5.62 12.62
CA LEU A 64 -18.18 -4.28 13.15
C LEU A 64 -18.73 -4.13 14.56
N GLN A 65 -19.93 -4.63 14.84
CA GLN A 65 -20.60 -4.54 16.13
C GLN A 65 -19.95 -5.41 17.20
N ASN A 66 -19.59 -6.66 16.87
CA ASN A 66 -19.13 -7.64 17.85
C ASN A 66 -17.60 -7.72 17.99
N VAL A 67 -16.84 -7.27 16.98
CA VAL A 67 -15.38 -7.35 16.98
C VAL A 67 -14.75 -5.97 16.90
N ALA A 68 -15.11 -5.16 15.91
CA ALA A 68 -14.40 -3.90 15.67
C ALA A 68 -14.70 -2.85 16.75
N LEU A 69 -15.98 -2.65 17.08
CA LEU A 69 -16.44 -1.62 18.01
C LEU A 69 -15.97 -1.89 19.46
N PRO A 70 -16.05 -3.11 20.02
CA PRO A 70 -15.49 -3.39 21.34
C PRO A 70 -13.96 -3.20 21.41
N ASN A 71 -13.28 -3.36 20.28
CA ASN A 71 -11.82 -3.22 20.15
C ASN A 71 -11.42 -1.90 19.48
N VAL A 72 -12.26 -0.86 19.50
CA VAL A 72 -12.06 0.40 18.77
C VAL A 72 -10.69 1.05 19.04
N LYS A 73 -10.16 0.93 20.26
CA LYS A 73 -8.83 1.45 20.62
C LYS A 73 -7.71 0.88 19.77
N ILE A 74 -7.82 -0.39 19.36
CA ILE A 74 -6.86 -1.03 18.45
C ILE A 74 -6.97 -0.39 17.06
N PHE A 75 -8.19 -0.20 16.55
CA PHE A 75 -8.44 0.40 15.24
C PHE A 75 -8.04 1.87 15.17
N ASN A 76 -8.16 2.63 16.27
CA ASN A 76 -7.70 4.02 16.36
C ASN A 76 -6.19 4.17 16.14
N VAL A 77 -5.41 3.12 16.42
CA VAL A 77 -3.96 3.09 16.15
C VAL A 77 -3.69 2.38 14.83
N LEU A 78 -4.31 1.22 14.60
CA LEU A 78 -4.03 0.36 13.45
C LEU A 78 -4.36 1.04 12.11
N ILE A 79 -5.49 1.75 12.01
CA ILE A 79 -5.91 2.39 10.77
C ILE A 79 -4.93 3.52 10.39
N PRO A 80 -4.68 4.56 11.22
CA PRO A 80 -3.79 5.65 10.82
C PRO A 80 -2.36 5.19 10.56
N TRP A 81 -1.81 4.33 11.42
CA TRP A 81 -0.46 3.81 11.22
C TRP A 81 -0.37 2.87 10.02
N GLY A 82 -1.40 2.06 9.78
CA GLY A 82 -1.49 1.21 8.59
C GLY A 82 -1.46 2.05 7.31
N GLU A 83 -2.23 3.14 7.27
CA GLU A 83 -2.27 4.08 6.15
C GLU A 83 -0.88 4.71 5.90
N ILE A 84 -0.24 5.24 6.95
CA ILE A 84 1.09 5.83 6.82
C ILE A 84 2.14 4.80 6.37
N LEU A 85 2.17 3.61 6.98
CA LEU A 85 3.16 2.58 6.66
C LEU A 85 2.99 2.04 5.24
N VAL A 86 1.76 1.86 4.77
CA VAL A 86 1.48 1.52 3.38
C VAL A 86 1.97 2.63 2.45
N GLY A 87 1.65 3.89 2.76
CA GLY A 87 2.10 5.03 1.98
C GLY A 87 3.62 5.09 1.83
N LEU A 88 4.35 4.96 2.94
CA LEU A 88 5.82 4.94 2.95
C LEU A 88 6.37 3.74 2.16
N GLY A 89 5.80 2.54 2.38
CA GLY A 89 6.22 1.32 1.68
C GLY A 89 6.08 1.43 0.16
N LEU A 90 5.03 2.10 -0.32
CA LEU A 90 4.78 2.35 -1.73
C LEU A 90 5.64 3.48 -2.30
N ILE A 91 5.83 4.58 -1.59
CA ILE A 91 6.66 5.70 -2.09
C ILE A 91 8.11 5.24 -2.24
N VAL A 92 8.68 4.72 -1.14
CA VAL A 92 10.07 4.25 -1.10
C VAL A 92 10.26 3.02 -2.02
N GLY A 93 9.23 2.18 -2.11
CA GLY A 93 9.29 0.95 -2.88
C GLY A 93 10.26 -0.06 -2.29
N ALA A 94 10.35 -0.16 -0.96
CA ALA A 94 11.16 -1.18 -0.24
C ALA A 94 10.31 -2.34 0.30
N LEU A 95 8.99 -2.15 0.37
CA LEU A 95 8.01 -3.11 0.87
C LEU A 95 6.76 -3.09 -0.03
N THR A 96 6.97 -2.96 -1.35
CA THR A 96 5.88 -2.71 -2.31
C THR A 96 4.81 -3.80 -2.26
N LEU A 97 5.21 -5.08 -2.24
CA LEU A 97 4.27 -6.20 -2.23
C LEU A 97 3.37 -6.21 -0.96
N PRO A 98 3.92 -6.25 0.26
CA PRO A 98 3.09 -6.21 1.47
C PRO A 98 2.31 -4.90 1.59
N ALA A 99 2.87 -3.75 1.17
CA ALA A 99 2.16 -2.47 1.19
C ALA A 99 0.95 -2.47 0.23
N LEU A 100 1.08 -3.00 -0.98
CA LEU A 100 -0.04 -3.12 -1.92
C LEU A 100 -1.13 -4.09 -1.40
N ILE A 101 -0.74 -5.20 -0.78
CA ILE A 101 -1.69 -6.16 -0.18
C ILE A 101 -2.44 -5.51 0.99
N ALA A 102 -1.71 -4.88 1.91
CA ALA A 102 -2.30 -4.21 3.07
C ALA A 102 -3.22 -3.04 2.64
N GLY A 103 -2.78 -2.25 1.66
CA GLY A 103 -3.60 -1.17 1.10
C GLY A 103 -4.86 -1.69 0.39
N ALA A 104 -4.75 -2.77 -0.39
CA ALA A 104 -5.91 -3.40 -1.00
C ALA A 104 -6.88 -3.94 0.06
N PHE A 105 -6.36 -4.57 1.11
CA PHE A 105 -7.17 -5.08 2.23
C PHE A 105 -7.89 -3.95 2.99
N MET A 106 -7.21 -2.85 3.29
CA MET A 106 -7.83 -1.69 3.96
C MET A 106 -8.90 -1.04 3.08
N ASN A 107 -8.64 -0.81 1.79
CA ASN A 107 -9.66 -0.29 0.86
C ASN A 107 -10.88 -1.21 0.78
N LEU A 108 -10.66 -2.53 0.73
CA LEU A 108 -11.76 -3.49 0.72
C LEU A 108 -12.61 -3.37 1.99
N ASN A 109 -12.00 -3.26 3.17
CA ASN A 109 -12.73 -3.05 4.42
C ASN A 109 -13.49 -1.71 4.43
N PHE A 110 -12.90 -0.63 3.92
CA PHE A 110 -13.57 0.66 3.78
C PHE A 110 -14.78 0.59 2.85
N LEU A 111 -14.67 -0.12 1.73
CA LEU A 111 -15.80 -0.38 0.83
C LEU A 111 -16.89 -1.22 1.50
N LEU A 112 -16.52 -2.28 2.22
CA LEU A 112 -17.46 -3.10 2.98
C LEU A 112 -18.16 -2.31 4.10
N ALA A 113 -17.48 -1.31 4.67
CA ALA A 113 -18.04 -0.34 5.62
C ALA A 113 -18.90 0.77 4.94
N GLY A 114 -19.11 0.69 3.62
CA GLY A 114 -19.95 1.61 2.87
C GLY A 114 -19.32 2.97 2.59
N THR A 115 -17.99 3.04 2.43
CA THR A 115 -17.28 4.26 1.99
C THR A 115 -16.82 4.14 0.53
N ILE A 116 -17.65 4.66 -0.38
CA ILE A 116 -17.48 4.42 -1.82
C ILE A 116 -16.56 5.44 -2.52
N SER A 117 -16.34 6.64 -1.96
CA SER A 117 -15.67 7.79 -2.62
C SER A 117 -14.46 7.43 -3.52
N THR A 118 -13.22 7.49 -3.01
CA THR A 118 -12.01 7.19 -3.79
C THR A 118 -11.56 5.74 -3.66
N ASN A 119 -12.07 5.01 -2.66
CA ASN A 119 -11.64 3.66 -2.31
C ASN A 119 -11.68 2.63 -3.47
N PRO A 120 -12.69 2.60 -4.37
CA PRO A 120 -12.71 1.66 -5.49
C PRO A 120 -11.55 1.88 -6.45
N ILE A 121 -11.17 3.14 -6.68
CA ILE A 121 -10.09 3.51 -7.59
C ILE A 121 -8.74 3.09 -6.97
N LEU A 122 -8.54 3.36 -5.68
CA LEU A 122 -7.33 2.98 -4.97
C LEU A 122 -7.17 1.45 -4.89
N LEU A 123 -8.27 0.73 -4.65
CA LEU A 123 -8.28 -0.74 -4.67
C LEU A 123 -7.93 -1.28 -6.05
N ALA A 124 -8.60 -0.79 -7.10
CA ALA A 124 -8.35 -1.23 -8.47
C ALA A 124 -6.88 -1.00 -8.85
N LEU A 125 -6.33 0.18 -8.53
CA LEU A 125 -4.93 0.48 -8.79
C LEU A 125 -3.99 -0.44 -8.00
N ALA A 126 -4.27 -0.68 -6.72
CA ALA A 126 -3.47 -1.60 -5.91
C ALA A 126 -3.45 -3.02 -6.51
N VAL A 127 -4.61 -3.53 -6.94
CA VAL A 127 -4.74 -4.84 -7.59
C VAL A 127 -4.01 -4.90 -8.93
N ILE A 128 -4.15 -3.88 -9.78
CA ILE A 128 -3.41 -3.81 -11.06
C ILE A 128 -1.91 -3.85 -10.80
N LEU A 129 -1.41 -3.03 -9.86
CA LEU A 129 0.00 -2.97 -9.50
C LEU A 129 0.53 -4.29 -8.91
N LEU A 130 -0.32 -5.09 -8.26
CA LEU A 130 -0.01 -6.46 -7.82
C LEU A 130 0.13 -7.42 -9.01
N PHE A 131 -0.75 -7.34 -10.01
CA PHE A 131 -0.63 -8.18 -11.21
C PHE A 131 0.64 -7.89 -12.01
N VAL A 132 1.08 -6.64 -12.04
CA VAL A 132 2.33 -6.21 -12.70
C VAL A 132 3.50 -6.01 -11.74
N ILE A 133 3.52 -6.71 -10.59
CA ILE A 133 4.45 -6.46 -9.47
C ILE A 133 5.93 -6.37 -9.87
N LYS A 134 6.38 -7.14 -10.86
CA LYS A 134 7.77 -7.09 -11.36
C LYS A 134 8.10 -5.73 -12.00
N GLY A 135 7.17 -5.15 -12.72
CA GLY A 135 7.29 -3.79 -13.27
C GLY A 135 7.15 -2.73 -12.18
N THR A 136 6.19 -2.90 -11.26
CA THR A 136 5.95 -1.98 -10.13
C THR A 136 7.17 -1.82 -9.21
N ARG A 137 7.92 -2.91 -8.99
CA ARG A 137 9.12 -2.91 -8.13
C ARG A 137 10.38 -2.43 -8.84
N TYR A 138 10.37 -2.32 -10.16
CA TYR A 138 11.55 -2.08 -10.99
C TYR A 138 12.30 -0.79 -10.58
N TYR A 139 11.58 0.32 -10.39
CA TYR A 139 12.11 1.56 -9.82
C TYR A 139 11.75 1.67 -8.33
N GLY A 140 12.20 0.71 -7.54
CA GLY A 140 12.07 0.71 -6.08
C GLY A 140 13.30 0.11 -5.42
N ILE A 141 13.49 0.39 -4.13
CA ILE A 141 14.53 -0.24 -3.31
C ILE A 141 14.40 -1.77 -3.36
N ASP A 142 13.19 -2.28 -3.48
CA ASP A 142 12.83 -3.67 -3.73
C ASP A 142 13.65 -4.31 -4.87
N HIS A 143 13.87 -3.58 -5.96
CA HIS A 143 14.68 -4.07 -7.07
C HIS A 143 16.19 -3.92 -6.80
N LEU A 144 16.60 -2.84 -6.12
CA LEU A 144 18.00 -2.61 -5.75
C LEU A 144 18.52 -3.69 -4.79
N LEU A 145 17.68 -4.18 -3.88
CA LEU A 145 18.01 -5.21 -2.90
C LEU A 145 17.95 -6.65 -3.45
N THR A 146 17.74 -6.83 -4.77
CA THR A 146 17.78 -8.17 -5.36
C THR A 146 19.20 -8.73 -5.33
N LYS A 147 19.32 -10.05 -5.07
CA LYS A 147 20.63 -10.75 -4.98
C LYS A 147 21.50 -10.52 -6.23
N GLU A 148 20.89 -10.44 -7.41
CA GLU A 148 21.56 -10.13 -8.67
C GLU A 148 22.17 -8.73 -8.68
N ASN A 149 21.43 -7.71 -8.24
CA ASN A 149 21.92 -6.33 -8.19
C ASN A 149 22.96 -6.14 -7.07
N ILE A 150 22.77 -6.79 -5.91
CA ILE A 150 23.76 -6.81 -4.83
C ILE A 150 25.07 -7.47 -5.29
N ASN A 151 24.99 -8.61 -5.97
CA ASN A 151 26.18 -9.29 -6.51
C ASN A 151 26.86 -8.47 -7.60
N LYS A 152 26.10 -7.83 -8.50
CA LYS A 152 26.68 -6.87 -9.46
C LYS A 152 27.35 -5.68 -8.78
N PHE A 153 26.82 -5.17 -7.68
CA PHE A 153 27.46 -4.10 -6.90
C PHE A 153 28.76 -4.58 -6.23
N LYS A 154 28.80 -5.84 -5.75
CA LYS A 154 30.03 -6.45 -5.21
C LYS A 154 31.06 -6.75 -6.30
N ASP A 155 30.63 -7.22 -7.47
CA ASP A 155 31.50 -7.55 -8.61
C ASP A 155 31.95 -6.31 -9.39
N ASN A 156 31.16 -5.24 -9.38
CA ASN A 156 31.57 -3.91 -9.80
C ASN A 156 32.57 -3.36 -8.79
N ASN A 157 33.78 -3.85 -8.97
CA ASN A 157 35.04 -3.58 -8.33
C ASN A 157 35.42 -2.08 -8.33
N PHE A 158 34.59 -1.22 -7.76
CA PHE A 158 34.90 0.18 -7.48
C PHE A 158 36.20 0.27 -6.66
N PHE A 159 36.36 -0.62 -5.68
CA PHE A 159 37.57 -0.71 -4.86
C PHE A 159 38.78 -1.37 -5.57
N LYS A 160 38.58 -2.30 -6.50
CA LYS A 160 39.69 -2.87 -7.29
C LYS A 160 40.20 -1.88 -8.34
N LYS A 161 39.30 -1.05 -8.90
CA LYS A 161 39.65 0.03 -9.82
C LYS A 161 40.42 1.15 -9.12
N ILE A 162 40.05 1.51 -7.88
CA ILE A 162 40.81 2.47 -7.05
C ILE A 162 42.16 1.89 -6.61
N ARG A 163 42.21 0.62 -6.16
CA ARG A 163 43.48 -0.04 -5.80
C ARG A 163 44.42 -0.26 -6.99
N GLY A 164 43.89 -0.53 -8.18
CA GLY A 164 44.70 -0.66 -9.40
C GLY A 164 45.20 0.69 -9.94
N ALA A 165 44.47 1.78 -9.70
CA ALA A 165 44.90 3.13 -10.08
C ALA A 165 45.94 3.75 -9.14
N ALA A 166 46.03 3.28 -7.88
CA ALA A 166 47.04 3.72 -6.91
C ALA A 166 48.36 2.90 -6.99
N ALA A 167 48.44 1.92 -7.89
CA ALA A 167 49.60 1.04 -8.07
C ALA A 167 50.45 1.38 -9.31
N HIS A 168 50.20 2.53 -9.95
CA HIS A 168 50.96 3.09 -11.06
C HIS A 168 51.49 4.48 -10.73
#